data_AF-A0A9W9V876-F1
#
_entry.id   AF-A0A9W9V876-F1
#
_cell.length_a   1.000
_cell.length_b   1.000
_cell.length_c   1.000
_cell.angle_alpha   90.00
_cell.angle_beta   90.00
_cell.angle_gamma   90.00
#
_symmetry.space_group_name_H-M   'P 1'
#
loop_
_entity.id
_entity.type
_entity.pdbx_description
1 polymer ?
#
loop_
_entity_poly.entity_id
_entity_poly.type
_entity_poly.pdbx_seq_one_letter_code
_entity_poly.pdbx_strand_id
1 'polypeptide(L)'
;MASNKDSDGKARAETSFQLGISASNAGPLQEQGKASGERRGKSYGPESFKIPNAAEETRLTEAAKVSAEKRQHVTEKVSKEYMES
;
A
#
# COMPACT_ATOMS: atom_id res chain seq x y z
N MET A 1 6.24 -28.87 -10.31
CA MET A 1 5.35 -27.94 -9.58
C MET A 1 5.78 -27.92 -8.12
N ALA A 2 6.65 -26.99 -7.74
CA ALA A 2 7.11 -26.83 -6.36
C ALA A 2 6.05 -26.05 -5.56
N SER A 3 5.74 -26.53 -4.37
CA SER A 3 4.63 -26.11 -3.53
C SER A 3 4.74 -24.67 -3.02
N ASN A 4 3.74 -23.86 -3.34
CA ASN A 4 3.54 -22.46 -2.92
C ASN A 4 3.28 -22.26 -1.40
N LYS A 5 3.58 -23.25 -0.54
CA LYS A 5 3.23 -23.20 0.90
C LYS A 5 4.14 -22.27 1.72
N ASP A 6 5.38 -22.08 1.28
CA ASP A 6 6.36 -21.29 2.03
C ASP A 6 6.17 -19.77 1.87
N SER A 7 5.56 -19.33 0.77
CA SER A 7 5.23 -17.92 0.51
C SER A 7 3.99 -17.46 1.28
N ASP A 8 2.96 -18.31 1.37
CA ASP A 8 1.72 -18.00 2.07
C ASP A 8 1.94 -17.85 3.59
N GLY A 9 2.81 -18.67 4.18
CA GLY A 9 3.17 -18.57 5.60
C GLY A 9 3.89 -17.26 5.93
N LYS A 10 4.81 -16.83 5.05
CA LYS A 10 5.55 -15.56 5.21
C LYS A 10 4.63 -14.35 5.07
N ALA A 11 3.71 -14.36 4.10
CA ALA A 11 2.82 -13.24 3.87
C ALA A 11 1.77 -13.06 4.98
N ARG A 12 1.30 -14.17 5.58
CA ARG A 12 0.45 -14.14 6.78
C ARG A 12 1.21 -13.60 8.00
N ALA A 13 2.46 -14.03 8.19
CA ALA A 13 3.31 -13.54 9.26
C ALA A 13 3.60 -12.04 9.12
N GLU A 14 3.90 -11.57 7.91
CA GLU A 14 4.10 -10.15 7.62
C GLU A 14 2.84 -9.32 7.89
N THR A 15 1.68 -9.78 7.41
CA THR A 15 0.39 -9.09 7.65
C THR A 15 0.04 -9.06 9.14
N SER A 16 0.29 -10.17 9.85
CA SER A 16 0.09 -10.25 11.30
C SER A 16 0.97 -9.28 12.07
N PHE A 17 2.22 -9.11 11.63
CA PHE A 17 3.17 -8.18 12.21
C PHE A 17 2.81 -6.72 11.93
N GLN A 18 2.47 -6.39 10.67
CA GLN A 18 2.11 -5.02 10.26
C GLN A 18 0.82 -4.52 10.92
N LEU A 19 -0.17 -5.40 11.10
CA LEU A 19 -1.47 -5.05 11.65
C LEU A 19 -1.63 -5.37 13.14
N GLY A 20 -0.65 -6.04 13.77
CA GLY A 20 -0.71 -6.44 15.17
C GLY A 20 -1.83 -7.43 15.49
N ILE A 21 -2.19 -8.29 14.52
CA ILE A 21 -3.29 -9.26 14.64
C ILE A 21 -2.77 -10.70 14.62
N SER A 22 -3.58 -11.67 15.05
CA SER A 22 -3.21 -13.08 14.96
C SER A 22 -3.09 -13.55 13.50
N ALA A 23 -2.23 -14.55 13.26
CA ALA A 23 -2.06 -15.16 11.93
C ALA A 23 -3.37 -15.75 11.37
N SER A 24 -4.28 -16.20 12.25
CA SER A 24 -5.61 -16.69 11.88
C SER A 24 -6.49 -15.62 11.26
N ASN A 25 -6.33 -14.36 11.69
CA ASN A 25 -7.10 -13.21 11.19
C ASN A 25 -6.39 -12.54 10.00
N ALA A 26 -5.06 -12.65 9.93
CA ALA A 26 -4.26 -12.14 8.83
C ALA A 26 -4.56 -12.84 7.48
N GLY A 27 -4.77 -14.15 7.49
CA GLY A 27 -5.06 -14.92 6.27
C GLY A 27 -6.30 -14.42 5.50
N PRO A 28 -7.48 -14.35 6.12
CA PRO A 28 -8.69 -13.84 5.48
C PRO A 28 -8.55 -12.41 4.96
N LEU A 29 -7.85 -11.53 5.69
CA LEU A 29 -7.61 -10.16 5.26
C LEU A 29 -6.71 -10.08 4.02
N GLN A 30 -5.71 -10.96 3.94
CA GLN A 30 -4.86 -11.05 2.77
C GLN A 30 -5.64 -11.52 1.53
N GLU A 31 -6.51 -12.52 1.68
CA GLU A 31 -7.38 -13.01 0.60
C GLU A 31 -8.38 -11.94 0.14
N GLN A 32 -9.00 -11.22 1.08
CA GLN A 32 -9.89 -10.09 0.75
C GLN A 32 -9.14 -8.95 0.06
N GLY A 33 -7.94 -8.62 0.52
CA GLY A 33 -7.08 -7.61 -0.09
C GLY A 33 -6.73 -7.97 -1.54
N LYS A 34 -6.35 -9.24 -1.78
CA LYS A 34 -6.06 -9.76 -3.11
C LYS A 34 -7.28 -9.71 -4.03
N ALA A 35 -8.42 -10.24 -3.60
CA ALA A 35 -9.66 -10.23 -4.38
C ALA A 35 -10.13 -8.78 -4.70
N SER A 36 -9.97 -7.87 -3.75
CA SER A 36 -10.26 -6.44 -3.95
C SER A 36 -9.29 -5.79 -4.95
N GLY A 37 -8.02 -6.17 -4.93
CA GLY A 37 -7.04 -5.75 -5.94
C GLY A 37 -7.42 -6.22 -7.34
N GLU A 38 -7.73 -7.50 -7.49
CA GLU A 38 -8.11 -8.12 -8.76
C GLU A 38 -9.33 -7.44 -9.39
N ARG A 39 -10.38 -7.14 -8.59
CA ARG A 39 -11.55 -6.37 -9.07
C ARG A 39 -11.20 -4.97 -9.57
N ARG A 40 -10.11 -4.38 -9.07
CA ARG A 40 -9.61 -3.06 -9.46
C ARG A 40 -8.53 -3.13 -10.55
N GLY A 41 -8.25 -4.31 -11.10
CA GLY A 41 -7.19 -4.53 -12.07
C GLY A 41 -5.78 -4.37 -11.49
N LYS A 42 -5.62 -4.47 -10.16
CA LYS A 42 -4.33 -4.35 -9.48
C LYS A 42 -3.78 -5.74 -9.19
N SER A 43 -2.52 -5.95 -9.56
CA SER A 43 -1.72 -7.12 -9.15
C SER A 43 -0.72 -6.68 -8.08
N TYR A 44 -0.42 -7.57 -7.14
CA TYR A 44 0.50 -7.31 -6.01
C TYR A 44 1.68 -8.29 -5.98
N GLY A 45 1.90 -9.05 -7.06
CA GLY A 45 3.04 -9.97 -7.19
C GLY A 45 4.28 -9.30 -7.78
N PRO A 46 5.44 -9.97 -7.83
CA PRO A 46 6.66 -9.43 -8.46
C PRO A 46 6.44 -8.99 -9.91
N GLU A 47 5.59 -9.73 -10.63
CA GLU A 47 5.17 -9.45 -12.01
C GLU A 47 4.27 -8.21 -12.14
N SER A 48 3.81 -7.62 -11.03
CA SER A 48 3.04 -6.36 -11.05
C SER A 48 3.92 -5.13 -11.20
N PHE A 49 5.25 -5.30 -11.12
CA PHE A 49 6.18 -4.20 -11.32
C PHE A 49 6.28 -3.88 -12.82
N LYS A 50 5.70 -2.76 -13.22
CA LYS A 50 5.82 -2.23 -14.58
C LYS A 50 6.67 -0.97 -14.55
N ILE A 51 7.73 -0.94 -15.37
CA ILE A 51 8.49 0.29 -15.60
C ILE A 51 7.58 1.28 -16.33
N PRO A 52 7.32 2.48 -15.76
CA PRO A 52 6.46 3.46 -16.40
C PRO A 52 7.06 3.95 -17.72
N ASN A 53 6.21 4.33 -18.68
CA ASN A 53 6.67 5.07 -19.85
C ASN A 53 6.86 6.57 -19.54
N ALA A 54 7.50 7.34 -20.43
CA ALA A 54 7.81 8.76 -20.19
C ALA A 54 6.58 9.63 -19.83
N ALA A 55 5.41 9.34 -20.40
CA ALA A 55 4.19 10.06 -20.07
C ALA A 55 3.64 9.69 -18.68
N GLU A 56 3.75 8.41 -18.29
CA GLU A 56 3.42 7.93 -16.95
C GLU A 56 4.38 8.48 -15.90
N GLU A 57 5.69 8.56 -16.19
CA GLU A 57 6.69 9.19 -15.30
C GLU A 57 6.40 10.67 -15.05
N THR A 58 6.02 11.41 -16.09
CA THR A 58 5.65 12.83 -15.95
C THR A 58 4.46 12.98 -15.00
N ARG A 59 3.41 12.17 -15.19
CA ARG A 59 2.23 12.17 -14.31
C ARG A 59 2.55 11.76 -12.87
N LEU A 60 3.44 10.79 -12.69
CA LEU A 60 3.90 10.38 -11.36
C LEU A 60 4.67 11.50 -10.67
N THR A 61 5.50 12.23 -11.41
CA THR A 61 6.26 13.38 -10.90
C THR A 61 5.33 14.53 -10.49
N GLU A 62 4.34 14.85 -11.31
CA GLU A 62 3.31 15.85 -10.98
C GLU A 62 2.49 15.44 -9.76
N ALA A 63 2.04 14.18 -9.69
CA ALA A 63 1.29 13.66 -8.55
C ALA A 63 2.13 13.70 -7.26
N ALA A 64 3.42 13.39 -7.35
CA ALA A 64 4.35 13.49 -6.21
C ALA A 64 4.48 14.93 -5.71
N LYS A 65 4.60 15.90 -6.62
CA LYS A 65 4.65 17.33 -6.29
C LYS A 65 3.37 17.79 -5.59
N VAL A 66 2.21 17.50 -6.15
CA VAL A 66 0.90 17.85 -5.55
C VAL A 66 0.72 17.19 -4.18
N SER A 67 1.17 15.95 -4.01
CA SER A 67 1.13 15.24 -2.73
C SER A 67 2.03 15.88 -1.67
N ALA A 68 3.21 16.37 -2.06
CA ALA A 68 4.11 17.08 -1.15
C ALA A 68 3.51 18.42 -0.68
N GLU A 69 2.96 19.22 -1.60
CA GLU A 69 2.30 20.49 -1.29
C GLU A 69 1.09 20.30 -0.35
N LYS A 70 0.24 19.30 -0.62
CA LYS A 70 -0.90 18.98 0.25
C LYS A 70 -0.47 18.58 1.67
N ARG A 71 0.63 17.83 1.81
CA ARG A 71 1.13 17.43 3.13
C ARG A 71 1.62 18.63 3.94
N GLN A 72 2.29 19.60 3.30
CA GLN A 72 2.70 20.85 3.95
C GLN A 72 1.49 21.61 4.52
N HIS A 73 0.43 21.77 3.73
CA HIS A 73 -0.80 22.42 4.20
C HIS A 73 -1.45 21.70 5.38
N VAL A 74 -1.48 20.36 5.36
CA VAL A 74 -2.03 19.58 6.49
C VAL A 74 -1.17 19.77 7.74
N THR A 75 0.16 19.70 7.62
CA THR A 75 1.06 19.91 8.77
C THR A 75 0.96 21.30 9.34
N GLU A 76 0.85 22.33 8.49
CA GLU A 76 0.65 23.72 8.93
C GLU A 76 -0.68 23.89 9.66
N LYS A 77 -1.76 23.30 9.14
CA LYS A 77 -3.07 23.34 9.79
C LYS A 77 -3.04 22.70 11.18
N VAL A 78 -2.45 21.51 11.29
CA VAL A 78 -2.31 20.82 12.58
C VAL A 78 -1.47 21.64 13.55
N SER A 79 -0.35 22.23 13.10
CA SER A 79 0.48 23.07 13.98
C SER A 79 -0.25 24.30 14.51
N LYS A 80 -1.12 24.93 13.70
CA LYS A 80 -1.93 26.08 14.14
C LYS A 80 -2.98 25.67 15.17
N GLU A 81 -3.67 24.55 14.94
CA GLU A 81 -4.64 24.01 15.90
C GLU A 81 -4.01 23.74 17.28
N TYR A 82 -2.75 23.29 17.34
CA TYR A 82 -2.03 23.11 18.62
C TYR A 82 -1.54 24.40 19.27
N MET A 83 -1.32 25.49 18.51
CA MET A 83 -0.92 26.78 19.10
C MET A 83 -2.13 27.57 19.62
N GLU A 84 -3.32 27.28 19.11
CA GLU A 84 -4.58 27.96 19.47
C GLU A 84 -5.36 27.25 20.61
N SER A 85 -4.95 26.04 21.03
CA SER A 85 -5.53 25.30 22.17
C SER A 85 -4.71 25.50 23.46
#